data_AF-A0A822DQM8-F1
#
_entry.id   AF-A0A822DQM8-F1
#
_cell.length_a   1.000
_cell.length_b   1.000
_cell.length_c   1.000
_cell.angle_alpha   90.00
_cell.angle_beta   90.00
_cell.angle_gamma   90.00
#
_symmetry.space_group_name_H-M   'P 1'
#
loop_
_entity.id
_entity.type
_entity.pdbx_description
1 polymer ?
#
loop_
_entity_poly.entity_id
_entity_poly.type
_entity_poly.pdbx_seq_one_letter_code
_entity_poly.pdbx_strand_id
1 'polypeptide(L)'
;MAQSIFDAGRCFSHLSNINVKELIPSPITISRNIDHLYEEKKVDLLNLCSRMRSYCIICDFWTEKFTGLSYCGLALRHVTKDFKLLNYILGC
;
A
#
# COMPACT_ATOMS: atom_id res chain seq x y z
N MET A 1 -27.48 7.76 31.09
CA MET A 1 -26.68 6.85 30.21
C MET A 1 -27.46 6.31 29.01
N ALA A 2 -28.79 6.11 29.08
CA ALA A 2 -29.56 5.68 27.90
C ALA A 2 -29.77 6.79 26.83
N GLN A 3 -29.76 8.06 27.22
CA GLN A 3 -29.98 9.19 26.31
C GLN A 3 -28.87 9.33 25.24
N SER A 4 -27.60 9.11 25.59
CA SER A 4 -26.46 9.19 24.67
C SER A 4 -26.43 8.09 23.61
N ILE A 5 -27.03 6.92 23.90
CA ILE A 5 -27.19 5.83 22.92
C ILE A 5 -28.33 6.17 21.94
N PHE A 6 -29.39 6.81 22.43
CA PHE A 6 -30.49 7.31 21.60
C PHE A 6 -30.07 8.48 20.70
N ASP A 7 -29.24 9.39 21.20
CA ASP A 7 -28.71 10.53 20.44
C ASP A 7 -27.72 10.06 19.36
N ALA A 8 -26.90 9.04 19.64
CA ALA A 8 -26.10 8.36 18.61
C ALA A 8 -27.01 7.73 17.54
N GLY A 9 -28.07 7.01 17.94
CA GLY A 9 -29.05 6.42 17.02
C GLY A 9 -29.78 7.44 16.14
N ARG A 10 -30.04 8.66 16.64
CA ARG A 10 -30.62 9.77 15.85
C ARG A 10 -29.65 10.35 14.83
N CYS A 11 -28.35 10.45 15.15
CA CYS A 11 -27.34 10.82 14.15
C CYS A 11 -27.26 9.82 12.98
N PHE A 12 -27.64 8.55 13.17
CA PHE A 12 -27.70 7.54 12.11
C PHE A 12 -29.04 7.49 11.37
N SER A 13 -30.11 8.10 11.90
CA SER A 13 -31.41 8.14 11.20
C SER A 13 -31.40 8.97 9.92
N HIS A 14 -30.45 9.91 9.79
CA HIS A 14 -30.18 10.67 8.56
C HIS A 14 -29.29 9.95 7.54
N LEU A 15 -28.72 8.79 7.89
CA LEU A 15 -27.85 7.99 7.02
C LEU A 15 -28.60 6.88 6.28
N SER A 16 -29.93 6.84 6.40
CA SER A 16 -30.82 5.88 5.72
C SER A 16 -30.84 6.00 4.20
N ASN A 17 -30.17 7.01 3.64
CA ASN A 17 -30.01 7.26 2.20
C ASN A 17 -28.54 7.26 1.73
N ILE A 18 -27.59 6.64 2.44
CA ILE A 18 -26.26 6.44 1.85
C ILE A 18 -26.38 5.40 0.74
N ASN A 19 -26.30 5.85 -0.51
CA ASN A 19 -26.15 4.98 -1.66
C ASN A 19 -24.75 4.33 -1.59
N VAL A 20 -24.66 3.10 -1.09
CA VAL A 20 -23.39 2.37 -0.90
C VAL A 20 -22.56 2.31 -2.18
N LYS A 21 -23.20 2.36 -3.36
CA LYS A 21 -22.53 2.40 -4.68
C LYS A 21 -21.75 3.70 -4.93
N GLU A 22 -22.14 4.79 -4.30
CA GLU A 22 -21.44 6.08 -4.40
C GLU A 22 -20.29 6.19 -3.38
N LEU A 23 -20.34 5.39 -2.31
CA LEU A 23 -19.33 5.39 -1.26
C LEU A 23 -18.12 4.50 -1.59
N ILE A 24 -18.35 3.37 -2.28
CA ILE A 24 -17.29 2.43 -2.63
C ILE A 24 -16.59 2.92 -3.91
N PRO A 25 -15.27 3.19 -3.86
CA PRO A 25 -14.54 3.59 -5.06
C PRO A 25 -14.55 2.46 -6.09
N SER A 26 -14.74 2.83 -7.35
CA SER A 26 -14.65 1.87 -8.45
C SER A 26 -13.25 1.24 -8.53
N PRO A 27 -13.09 0.04 -9.12
CA PRO A 27 -11.77 -0.56 -9.34
C PRO A 27 -10.81 0.36 -10.09
N ILE A 28 -11.32 1.15 -11.04
CA ILE A 28 -10.54 2.14 -11.79
C ILE A 28 -10.04 3.26 -10.87
N THR A 29 -10.90 3.73 -9.97
CA THR A 29 -10.54 4.75 -8.96
C THR A 29 -9.45 4.23 -8.04
N ILE A 30 -9.57 2.97 -7.58
CA ILE A 30 -8.57 2.33 -6.73
C ILE A 30 -7.24 2.19 -7.48
N SER A 31 -7.26 1.69 -8.72
CA SER A 31 -6.05 1.52 -9.54
C SER A 31 -5.31 2.84 -9.71
N ARG A 32 -6.00 3.90 -10.13
CA ARG A 32 -5.40 5.24 -10.30
C ARG A 32 -4.82 5.79 -9.01
N ASN A 33 -5.51 5.56 -7.90
CA ASN A 33 -5.03 6.00 -6.59
C ASN A 33 -3.77 5.23 -6.16
N ILE A 34 -3.71 3.91 -6.42
CA ILE A 34 -2.51 3.11 -6.19
C ILE A 34 -1.35 3.62 -7.04
N ASP A 35 -1.58 3.88 -8.34
CA ASP A 35 -0.54 4.39 -9.24
C ASP A 35 0.01 5.74 -8.76
N HIS A 36 -0.88 6.65 -8.34
CA HIS A 36 -0.50 7.94 -7.78
C HIS A 36 0.34 7.79 -6.50
N LEU A 37 -0.13 6.99 -5.55
CA LEU A 37 0.58 6.72 -4.30
C LEU A 37 1.94 6.05 -4.56
N TYR A 38 2.03 5.20 -5.58
CA TYR A 38 3.28 4.55 -5.96
C TYR A 38 4.32 5.57 -6.44
N GLU A 39 3.94 6.50 -7.33
CA GLU A 39 4.87 7.53 -7.80
C GLU A 39 5.30 8.49 -6.69
N GLU A 40 4.41 8.86 -5.76
CA GLU A 40 4.80 9.63 -4.56
C GLU A 40 5.82 8.88 -3.71
N LYS A 41 5.56 7.60 -3.41
CA LYS A 41 6.43 6.78 -2.56
C LYS A 41 7.76 6.45 -3.23
N LYS A 42 7.78 6.37 -4.56
CA LYS A 42 9.00 6.20 -5.35
C LYS A 42 9.93 7.39 -5.20
N VAL A 43 9.41 8.61 -5.22
CA VAL A 43 10.22 9.82 -4.97
C VAL A 43 10.81 9.80 -3.55
N ASP A 44 10.00 9.43 -2.55
CA ASP A 44 10.47 9.25 -1.17
C ASP A 44 11.60 8.21 -1.08
N LEU A 45 11.44 7.06 -1.74
CA LEU A 45 12.43 5.99 -1.74
C LEU A 45 13.72 6.40 -2.43
N LEU A 46 13.66 7.09 -3.58
CA LEU A 46 14.85 7.60 -4.26
C LEU A 46 15.63 8.58 -3.39
N ASN A 47 14.93 9.47 -2.69
CA ASN A 47 15.51 10.40 -1.72
C ASN A 47 16.13 9.69 -0.52
N LEU A 48 15.58 8.56 -0.10
CA LEU A 48 16.17 7.73 0.95
C LEU A 48 17.43 7.02 0.44
N CYS A 49 17.38 6.41 -0.75
CA CYS A 49 18.49 5.71 -1.38
C CYS A 49 19.71 6.62 -1.58
N SER A 50 19.52 7.88 -1.95
CA SER A 50 20.61 8.85 -2.11
C SER A 50 21.34 9.18 -0.79
N ARG A 51 20.70 8.93 0.36
CA ARG A 51 21.26 9.18 1.70
C ARG A 51 21.75 7.90 2.39
N MET A 52 21.34 6.73 1.90
CA MET A 52 21.76 5.45 2.46
C MET A 52 23.25 5.21 2.21
N ARG A 53 23.99 4.85 3.26
CA ARG A 53 25.40 4.47 3.16
C ARG A 53 25.61 3.00 2.81
N SER A 54 24.66 2.15 3.17
CA SER A 54 24.70 0.72 2.91
C SER A 54 23.30 0.19 2.66
N TYR A 55 23.16 -0.56 1.58
CA TYR A 55 21.96 -1.31 1.25
C TYR A 55 22.37 -2.55 0.44
N CYS A 56 21.47 -3.51 0.35
CA CYS A 56 21.64 -4.70 -0.47
C CYS A 56 20.43 -4.81 -1.41
N ILE A 57 20.67 -5.17 -2.66
CA ILE A 57 19.61 -5.57 -3.59
C ILE A 57 19.58 -7.09 -3.63
N ILE A 58 18.39 -7.64 -3.44
CA ILE A 58 18.12 -9.06 -3.58
C ILE A 58 17.34 -9.25 -4.85
N CYS A 59 17.79 -10.23 -5.63
CA CYS A 59 17.14 -10.68 -6.83
C CYS A 59 16.74 -12.14 -6.64
N ASP A 60 15.46 -12.44 -6.88
CA ASP A 60 14.93 -13.79 -6.85
C ASP A 60 14.31 -14.13 -8.20
N PHE A 61 14.57 -15.34 -8.69
CA PHE A 61 14.13 -15.80 -9.99
C PHE A 61 13.39 -17.12 -9.83
N TRP A 62 12.18 -17.20 -10.35
CA TRP A 62 11.41 -18.44 -10.36
C TRP A 62 10.57 -18.55 -11.63
N THR A 63 10.26 -19.79 -12.00
CA THR A 63 9.33 -20.10 -13.09
C THR A 63 8.09 -20.76 -12.49
N GLU A 64 6.93 -20.18 -12.75
CA GLU A 64 5.66 -20.71 -12.28
C GLU A 64 5.21 -21.84 -13.21
N LYS A 65 4.95 -23.03 -12.62
CA LYS A 65 4.81 -24.28 -13.39
C LYS A 65 3.52 -24.37 -14.21
N PHE A 66 2.47 -23.64 -13.82
CA PHE A 66 1.15 -23.76 -14.43
C PHE A 66 1.03 -22.90 -15.70
N THR A 67 1.49 -21.66 -15.61
CA THR A 67 1.55 -20.67 -16.70
C THR A 67 2.83 -20.79 -17.53
N GLY A 68 3.89 -21.38 -16.97
CA GLY A 68 5.22 -21.44 -17.60
C GLY A 68 5.95 -20.09 -17.62
N LEU A 69 5.42 -19.07 -16.94
CA LEU A 69 6.02 -17.74 -16.90
C LEU A 69 7.19 -17.68 -15.91
N SER A 70 8.25 -17.00 -16.32
CA SER A 70 9.41 -16.70 -15.48
C SER A 70 9.29 -15.30 -14.91
N TYR A 71 9.60 -15.17 -13.62
CA TYR A 71 9.50 -13.94 -12.84
C TYR A 71 10.85 -13.54 -12.27
N CYS A 72 10.99 -12.24 -11.98
CA CYS A 72 12.20 -11.65 -11.42
C CYS A 72 11.79 -10.67 -10.31
N GLY A 73 11.84 -11.15 -9.07
CA GLY A 73 11.57 -10.35 -7.88
C GLY A 73 12.79 -9.54 -7.47
N LEU A 74 12.63 -8.23 -7.30
CA LEU A 74 13.66 -7.33 -6.83
C LEU A 74 13.24 -6.69 -5.50
N ALA A 75 14.13 -6.73 -4.52
CA ALA A 75 13.92 -6.08 -3.23
C ALA A 75 15.18 -5.34 -2.75
N LEU A 76 15.01 -4.11 -2.26
CA LEU A 76 16.03 -3.35 -1.55
C LEU A 76 15.94 -3.62 -0.06
N ARG A 77 17.06 -4.03 0.54
CA ARG A 77 17.22 -4.23 1.98
C ARG A 77 18.15 -3.19 2.58
N HIS A 78 17.75 -2.61 3.70
CA HIS A 78 18.56 -1.67 4.47
C HIS A 78 18.31 -1.85 5.97
N VAL A 79 19.36 -1.70 6.78
CA VAL A 79 19.26 -1.68 8.25
C VAL A 79 19.38 -0.24 8.72
N THR A 80 18.34 0.26 9.39
CA THR A 80 18.33 1.63 9.92
C THR A 80 19.31 1.78 11.09
N LYS A 81 19.57 3.02 11.50
CA LYS A 81 20.39 3.33 12.69
C LYS A 81 19.83 2.71 13.98
N ASP A 82 18.52 2.51 14.04
CA ASP A 82 17.83 1.86 15.16
C ASP A 82 17.80 0.33 15.04
N PHE A 83 18.67 -0.24 14.20
CA PHE A 83 18.77 -1.68 13.93
C PHE A 83 17.49 -2.33 13.40
N LYS A 84 16.62 -1.55 12.74
CA LYS A 84 15.42 -2.10 12.07
C LYS A 84 15.77 -2.49 10.64
N LEU A 85 15.40 -3.72 10.27
CA LEU A 85 15.50 -4.17 8.88
C LEU A 85 14.29 -3.64 8.08
N LEU A 86 14.58 -2.87 7.03
CA LEU A 86 13.60 -2.43 6.05
C LEU A 86 13.78 -3.21 4.75
N ASN A 87 12.65 -3.62 4.17
CA ASN A 87 12.57 -4.34 2.90
C ASN A 87 11.60 -3.61 1.98
N TYR A 88 12.09 -3.13 0.84
CA TYR A 88 11.28 -2.46 -0.19
C TYR A 88 11.22 -3.33 -1.42
N ILE A 89 10.02 -3.75 -1.84
CA ILE A 89 9.83 -4.45 -3.12
C ILE A 89 9.92 -3.42 -4.24
N LEU A 90 10.80 -3.66 -5.21
CA LEU A 90 11.05 -2.76 -6.34
C LEU A 90 10.35 -3.21 -7.62
N GLY A 91 10.09 -4.51 -7.77
CA GLY A 91 9.46 -5.10 -8.94
C GLY A 91 9.38 -6.62 -8.84
N CYS A 92 8.54 -7.22 -9.68
CA CYS A 92 8.32 -8.67 -9.79
C CYS A 92 7.93 -9.03 -11.23
#